data_AF-A0A395TBC1-F1
#
_entry.id   AF-A0A395TBC1-F1
#
_cell.length_a   1.000
_cell.length_b   1.000
_cell.length_c   1.000
_cell.angle_alpha   90.00
_cell.angle_beta   90.00
_cell.angle_gamma   90.00
#
_symmetry.space_group_name_H-M   'P 1'
#
loop_
_entity.id
_entity.type
_entity.pdbx_description
1 polymer ?
#
loop_
_entity_poly.entity_id
_entity_poly.type
_entity_poly.pdbx_seq_one_letter_code
_entity_poly.pdbx_strand_id
1 'polypeptide(L)'
;MVGLLSLVTTAVKSCLRKLQGGRLRPSRYFPGRLWWILRFIHAPLWIAAPLSGLTFSLGTISTLSTHGLLITGVNETTFDMRAWTTVIDNAVVRWSQNLPTTPKAPNIFYAPEGSQRVSETFYNDRINAIQDGEWIPFFVAPEADSLLNGTAWGLRVNISCRLVNPVKDLQLLRVRGLGHFTNTTTGSVGYKESVDIYGASSAILAASNSSFAQGPFRGKANYIYPGGLNGTDGQPVIDSKLEIVVWQYYNTSFGEDPSMKKMRNRDVVVASPLPESPANPDILAFGLSFQIQSSVGYAEISAGKRTYSNFRWFGSSPFKTNATYGIDSDCAYCFIRIGNCDDSKRFKCQEQEQKYQMTIQARARQYIIALEELILAALTCKKVAISTVPLTCFDAWYMANAATGGRLYTYGDYSEELQAPALSPERMRLAVLKLTGELAAAMMGPGVEPFKGDLSGVQTIRALKPGIISWKLILALLCLWTLAIGISTTFFLLRGCDAPLLDGYQLFKAGAEWGEEVRGATQDRFQFCEVLQGVPKRESWENTFKERPFGFIGETLRRREHRRSH
;
A
#
# COMPACT_ATOMS: atom_id res chain seq x y z
N MET A 1 17.79 -2.70 38.06
CA MET A 1 16.85 -2.72 39.21
C MET A 1 17.53 -2.55 40.56
N VAL A 2 18.59 -3.30 40.87
CA VAL A 2 19.25 -3.28 42.20
C VAL A 2 19.75 -1.87 42.60
N GLY A 3 20.36 -1.13 41.68
CA GLY A 3 20.82 0.25 41.96
C GLY A 3 19.69 1.25 42.24
N LEU A 4 18.52 1.07 41.61
CA LEU A 4 17.38 1.98 41.77
C LEU A 4 16.68 1.74 43.12
N LEU A 5 16.58 0.48 43.55
CA LEU A 5 16.13 0.10 44.89
C LEU A 5 17.07 0.60 46.00
N SER A 6 18.38 0.58 45.76
CA SER A 6 19.37 1.15 46.68
C SER A 6 19.20 2.68 46.82
N LEU A 7 19.01 3.39 45.71
CA LEU A 7 18.78 4.84 45.72
C LEU A 7 17.49 5.23 46.47
N VAL A 8 16.40 4.51 46.21
CA VAL A 8 15.11 4.75 46.88
C VAL A 8 15.20 4.46 48.38
N THR A 9 15.80 3.34 48.78
CA THR A 9 15.94 3.00 50.21
C THR A 9 16.86 3.97 50.95
N THR A 10 17.88 4.51 50.29
CA THR A 10 18.79 5.52 50.87
C THR A 10 18.10 6.88 51.01
N ALA A 11 17.33 7.29 49.99
CA ALA A 11 16.53 8.52 50.04
C ALA A 11 15.44 8.46 51.13
N VAL A 12 14.74 7.32 51.24
CA VAL A 12 13.73 7.08 52.28
C VAL A 12 14.36 7.10 53.67
N LYS A 13 15.50 6.44 53.88
CA LYS A 13 16.24 6.49 55.16
C LYS A 13 16.71 7.89 55.51
N SER A 14 17.20 8.67 54.53
CA SER A 14 17.63 10.05 54.76
C SER A 14 16.46 10.97 55.10
N CYS A 15 15.30 10.77 54.45
CA CYS A 15 14.08 11.54 54.72
C CYS A 15 13.52 11.20 56.12
N LEU A 16 13.49 9.92 56.48
CA LEU A 16 13.10 9.45 57.82
C LEU A 16 14.02 10.01 58.92
N ARG A 17 15.33 10.06 58.71
CA ARG A 17 16.27 10.69 59.66
C ARG A 17 16.03 12.19 59.82
N LYS A 18 15.75 12.91 58.72
CA LYS A 18 15.41 14.34 58.77
C LYS A 18 14.08 14.61 59.48
N LEU A 19 13.12 13.68 59.41
CA LEU A 19 11.84 13.78 60.11
C LEU A 19 11.94 13.44 61.61
N GLN A 20 12.95 12.68 62.04
CA GLN A 20 13.17 12.33 63.45
C GLN A 20 14.01 13.38 64.22
N GLY A 21 14.80 14.20 63.52
CA GLY A 21 15.63 15.25 64.13
C GLY A 21 14.91 16.60 64.28
N GLY A 22 14.18 16.78 65.40
CA GLY A 22 14.12 18.04 66.15
C GLY A 22 13.48 19.30 65.53
N ARG A 23 12.36 19.72 66.13
CA ARG A 23 11.91 21.12 66.34
C ARG A 23 12.26 22.16 65.25
N LEU A 24 11.61 22.06 64.09
CA LEU A 24 11.43 23.24 63.23
C LEU A 24 10.23 24.04 63.77
N ARG A 25 10.49 25.27 64.22
CA ARG A 25 9.44 26.25 64.52
C ARG A 25 8.59 26.46 63.25
N PRO A 26 7.26 26.35 63.30
CA PRO A 26 6.42 26.51 62.14
C PRO A 26 6.33 28.00 61.80
N SER A 27 7.16 28.45 60.87
CA SER A 27 7.00 29.75 60.21
C SER A 27 6.99 29.51 58.72
N ARG A 28 5.91 30.00 58.10
CA ARG A 28 5.51 29.95 56.68
C ARG A 28 4.75 28.69 56.27
N TYR A 29 3.45 28.91 56.04
CA TYR A 29 2.49 28.16 55.23
C TYR A 29 3.09 27.05 54.35
N PHE A 30 3.43 25.92 54.96
CA PHE A 30 3.61 24.69 54.21
C PHE A 30 2.23 24.09 53.94
N PRO A 31 1.96 23.57 52.73
CA PRO A 31 0.70 22.92 52.43
C PRO A 31 0.47 21.79 53.44
N GLY A 32 -0.73 21.78 54.04
CA GLY A 32 -1.08 20.84 55.11
C GLY A 32 -0.88 19.39 54.71
N ARG A 33 -0.75 18.49 55.69
CA ARG A 33 -0.46 17.04 55.46
C ARG A 33 -1.43 16.38 54.47
N LEU A 34 -2.68 16.85 54.39
CA LEU A 34 -3.69 16.45 53.42
C LEU A 34 -3.24 16.65 51.96
N TRP A 35 -2.57 17.76 51.65
CA TRP A 35 -2.09 18.07 50.30
C TRP A 35 -1.04 17.08 49.81
N TRP A 36 -0.19 16.56 50.71
CA TRP A 36 0.78 15.54 50.35
C TRP A 36 0.14 14.20 50.07
N ILE A 37 -0.88 13.82 50.84
CA ILE A 37 -1.66 12.60 50.61
C ILE A 37 -2.39 12.71 49.26
N LEU A 38 -3.06 13.84 49.00
CA LEU A 38 -3.75 14.07 47.73
C LEU A 38 -2.80 14.04 46.54
N ARG A 39 -1.64 14.71 46.64
CA ARG A 39 -0.61 14.73 45.60
C ARG A 39 -0.03 13.34 45.34
N PHE A 40 0.15 12.52 46.38
CA PHE A 40 0.61 11.13 46.23
C PHE A 40 -0.45 10.26 45.57
N ILE A 41 -1.73 10.41 45.91
CA ILE A 41 -2.84 9.68 45.28
C ILE A 41 -2.99 10.08 43.80
N HIS A 42 -2.72 11.35 43.45
CA HIS A 42 -2.91 11.86 42.09
C HIS A 42 -1.72 11.65 41.14
N ALA A 43 -0.49 11.52 41.67
CA ALA A 43 0.72 11.27 40.89
C ALA A 43 0.66 10.06 39.90
N PRO A 44 -0.02 8.93 40.18
CA PRO A 44 -0.10 7.77 39.29
C PRO A 44 -0.88 8.04 38.04
N LEU A 45 -1.94 8.83 38.09
CA LEU A 45 -2.71 9.16 36.90
C LEU A 45 -1.81 9.88 35.88
N TRP A 46 -0.92 10.74 36.38
CA TRP A 46 0.04 11.48 35.57
C TRP A 46 1.26 10.67 35.14
N ILE A 47 1.67 9.64 35.90
CA ILE A 47 2.81 8.78 35.57
C ILE A 47 2.38 7.59 34.70
N ALA A 48 1.21 7.00 34.96
CA ALA A 48 0.68 5.84 34.26
C ALA A 48 0.21 6.17 32.84
N ALA A 49 -0.32 7.37 32.59
CA ALA A 49 -0.75 7.78 31.25
C ALA A 49 0.40 7.83 30.21
N PRO A 50 1.56 8.45 30.48
CA PRO A 50 2.70 8.37 29.56
C PRO A 50 3.37 6.99 29.54
N LEU A 51 3.36 6.27 30.68
CA LEU A 51 3.91 4.93 30.76
C LEU A 51 3.10 3.88 29.99
N SER A 52 1.77 4.01 29.92
CA SER A 52 0.92 3.10 29.16
C SER A 52 1.23 3.16 27.66
N GLY A 53 1.56 4.35 27.15
CA GLY A 53 2.06 4.56 25.79
C GLY A 53 3.43 3.95 25.50
N LEU A 54 4.24 3.66 26.53
CA LEU A 54 5.54 2.96 26.38
C LEU A 54 5.39 1.44 26.40
N THR A 55 4.37 0.90 27.08
CA THR A 55 4.07 -0.55 27.11
C THR A 55 3.27 -1.05 25.94
N PHE A 56 2.51 -0.19 25.28
CA PHE A 56 1.71 -0.58 24.14
C PHE A 56 1.92 0.41 23.01
N SER A 57 2.41 -0.10 21.88
CA SER A 57 2.41 0.65 20.63
C SER A 57 1.22 0.20 19.80
N LEU A 58 0.45 1.14 19.27
CA LEU A 58 -0.49 0.85 18.19
C LEU A 58 0.31 0.36 16.99
N GLY A 59 0.20 -0.93 16.69
CA GLY A 59 0.83 -1.56 15.55
C GLY A 59 -0.23 -2.12 14.61
N THR A 60 0.15 -2.38 13.38
CA THR A 60 -0.68 -3.15 12.44
C THR A 60 -0.39 -4.63 12.62
N ILE A 61 -1.43 -5.42 12.89
CA ILE A 61 -1.37 -6.88 12.84
C ILE A 61 -2.22 -7.33 11.65
N SER A 62 -1.68 -8.25 10.87
CA SER A 62 -2.36 -8.89 9.76
C SER A 62 -3.11 -10.11 10.31
N THR A 63 -4.43 -10.09 10.25
CA THR A 63 -5.27 -11.24 10.60
C THR A 63 -6.03 -11.69 9.36
N LEU A 64 -6.34 -12.99 9.28
CA LEU A 64 -7.23 -13.50 8.24
C LEU A 64 -8.59 -12.81 8.38
N SER A 65 -9.07 -12.25 7.28
CA SER A 65 -10.38 -11.61 7.19
C SER A 65 -11.45 -12.70 7.24
N THR A 66 -12.44 -12.50 8.11
CA THR A 66 -13.66 -13.32 8.15
C THR A 66 -14.72 -12.85 7.15
N HIS A 67 -14.54 -11.66 6.56
CA HIS A 67 -15.45 -11.12 5.55
C HIS A 67 -15.18 -11.77 4.20
N GLY A 68 -16.23 -11.93 3.40
CA GLY A 68 -16.13 -12.45 2.03
C GLY A 68 -15.12 -11.62 1.23
N LEU A 69 -14.11 -12.31 0.70
CA LEU A 69 -13.07 -11.72 -0.12
C LEU A 69 -13.60 -11.46 -1.53
N LEU A 70 -13.58 -10.20 -1.98
CA LEU A 70 -13.92 -9.87 -3.36
C LEU A 70 -12.65 -9.85 -4.21
N ILE A 71 -12.41 -10.95 -4.91
CA ILE A 71 -11.38 -11.03 -5.94
C ILE A 71 -12.07 -10.69 -7.26
N THR A 72 -11.73 -9.51 -7.79
CA THR A 72 -12.22 -9.06 -9.10
C THR A 72 -11.35 -9.60 -10.23
N GLY A 73 -10.09 -9.91 -9.95
CA GLY A 73 -9.09 -10.36 -10.92
C GLY A 73 -9.42 -11.66 -11.61
N VAL A 74 -8.78 -11.86 -12.77
CA VAL A 74 -8.93 -13.09 -13.56
C VAL A 74 -8.36 -14.33 -12.86
N ASN A 75 -8.91 -15.47 -13.24
CA ASN A 75 -8.50 -16.81 -12.80
C ASN A 75 -8.03 -17.65 -14.01
N GLU A 76 -7.68 -18.90 -13.76
CA GLU A 76 -7.20 -19.86 -14.77
C GLU A 76 -8.14 -19.98 -15.99
N THR A 77 -9.46 -19.97 -15.77
CA THR A 77 -10.44 -20.17 -16.85
C THR A 77 -10.75 -18.87 -17.60
N THR A 78 -10.61 -17.71 -16.95
CA THR A 78 -11.04 -16.40 -17.49
C THR A 78 -9.89 -15.54 -18.03
N PHE A 79 -8.63 -15.84 -17.69
CA PHE A 79 -7.48 -15.06 -18.15
C PHE A 79 -7.41 -14.95 -19.68
N ASP A 80 -7.63 -16.07 -20.34
CA ASP A 80 -7.65 -16.19 -21.79
C ASP A 80 -8.88 -15.51 -22.41
N MET A 81 -9.93 -15.24 -21.64
CA MET A 81 -11.17 -14.62 -22.13
C MET A 81 -11.10 -13.10 -22.29
N ARG A 82 -9.97 -12.49 -21.96
CA ARG A 82 -9.83 -11.03 -21.94
C ARG A 82 -9.82 -10.41 -23.33
N ALA A 83 -10.42 -9.23 -23.44
CA ALA A 83 -10.20 -8.34 -24.56
C ALA A 83 -8.83 -7.67 -24.41
N TRP A 84 -7.82 -8.14 -25.13
CA TRP A 84 -6.45 -7.64 -25.03
C TRP A 84 -6.31 -6.16 -25.39
N THR A 85 -7.20 -5.59 -26.22
CA THR A 85 -7.30 -4.13 -26.42
C THR A 85 -7.54 -3.40 -25.12
N THR A 86 -8.52 -3.85 -24.33
CA THR A 86 -8.86 -3.24 -23.04
C THR A 86 -7.71 -3.37 -22.04
N VAL A 87 -6.97 -4.48 -22.07
CA VAL A 87 -5.75 -4.65 -21.26
C VAL A 87 -4.71 -3.59 -21.62
N ILE A 88 -4.43 -3.40 -22.91
CA ILE A 88 -3.49 -2.39 -23.41
C ILE A 88 -3.99 -0.99 -23.08
N ASP A 89 -5.24 -0.66 -23.41
CA ASP A 89 -5.81 0.68 -23.19
C ASP A 89 -5.76 1.07 -21.69
N ASN A 90 -6.14 0.16 -20.79
CA ASN A 90 -6.08 0.42 -19.35
C ASN A 90 -4.65 0.63 -18.86
N ALA A 91 -3.70 -0.19 -19.33
CA ALA A 91 -2.29 -0.06 -18.96
C ALA A 91 -1.68 1.25 -19.49
N VAL A 92 -1.93 1.58 -20.76
CA VAL A 92 -1.40 2.77 -21.44
C VAL A 92 -1.96 4.05 -20.82
N VAL A 93 -3.27 4.10 -20.51
CA VAL A 93 -3.87 5.25 -19.83
C VAL A 93 -3.21 5.49 -18.48
N ARG A 94 -3.06 4.45 -17.65
CA ARG A 94 -2.42 4.57 -16.33
C ARG A 94 -0.95 4.95 -16.43
N TRP A 95 -0.24 4.33 -17.37
CA TRP A 95 1.16 4.61 -17.67
C TRP A 95 1.36 6.08 -18.03
N SER A 96 0.55 6.61 -18.97
CA SER A 96 0.62 8.01 -19.42
C SER A 96 0.31 9.04 -18.32
N GLN A 97 -0.40 8.65 -17.27
CA GLN A 97 -0.74 9.52 -16.14
C GLN A 97 0.34 9.56 -15.05
N ASN A 98 1.49 8.90 -15.25
CA ASN A 98 2.55 8.76 -14.25
C ASN A 98 2.04 8.17 -12.93
N LEU A 99 1.01 7.32 -12.99
CA LEU A 99 0.54 6.64 -11.80
C LEU A 99 1.62 5.64 -11.33
N PRO A 100 1.69 5.37 -10.02
CA PRO A 100 2.46 4.26 -9.53
C PRO A 100 2.04 2.97 -10.23
N THR A 101 3.00 2.21 -10.74
CA THR A 101 2.73 0.93 -11.43
C THR A 101 2.05 -0.09 -10.51
N THR A 102 2.28 0.02 -9.20
CA THR A 102 1.45 -0.65 -8.20
C THR A 102 0.07 0.03 -8.13
N PRO A 103 -1.03 -0.64 -8.53
CA PRO A 103 -2.36 -0.05 -8.42
C PRO A 103 -2.73 0.25 -6.97
N LYS A 104 -3.79 1.05 -6.80
CA LYS A 104 -4.28 1.51 -5.49
C LYS A 104 -4.67 0.35 -4.55
N ALA A 105 -4.94 -0.84 -5.10
CA ALA A 105 -5.08 -2.09 -4.36
C ALA A 105 -3.67 -2.65 -4.01
N PRO A 106 -3.30 -2.79 -2.72
CA PRO A 106 -1.91 -2.99 -2.30
C PRO A 106 -1.24 -4.35 -2.66
N ASN A 107 -1.81 -5.17 -3.55
CA ASN A 107 -1.68 -6.64 -3.46
C ASN A 107 -1.44 -7.37 -4.77
N ILE A 108 -1.03 -6.68 -5.83
CA ILE A 108 -0.85 -7.34 -7.13
C ILE A 108 0.57 -7.90 -7.28
N PHE A 109 1.60 -7.13 -6.93
CA PHE A 109 2.99 -7.55 -7.12
C PHE A 109 3.60 -8.20 -5.87
N TYR A 110 4.14 -9.40 -6.04
CA TYR A 110 4.86 -10.14 -5.02
C TYR A 110 6.31 -10.36 -5.45
N ALA A 111 7.25 -10.13 -4.52
CA ALA A 111 8.66 -10.41 -4.71
C ALA A 111 8.95 -11.91 -4.53
N PRO A 112 10.05 -12.48 -5.06
CA PRO A 112 10.40 -13.86 -4.74
C PRO A 112 10.72 -14.02 -3.24
N GLU A 113 10.40 -15.19 -2.69
CA GLU A 113 10.78 -15.54 -1.32
C GLU A 113 12.30 -15.40 -1.10
N GLY A 114 12.68 -14.90 0.08
CA GLY A 114 14.06 -14.52 0.41
C GLY A 114 14.37 -13.03 0.20
N SER A 115 13.51 -12.29 -0.50
CA SER A 115 13.61 -10.83 -0.59
C SER A 115 13.44 -10.19 0.79
N GLN A 116 14.42 -9.39 1.23
CA GLN A 116 14.35 -8.72 2.52
C GLN A 116 13.61 -7.37 2.41
N ARG A 117 12.68 -7.13 3.34
CA ARG A 117 11.94 -5.84 3.48
C ARG A 117 11.23 -5.38 2.21
N VAL A 118 10.37 -6.24 1.66
CA VAL A 118 9.55 -5.94 0.48
C VAL A 118 8.58 -4.79 0.81
N SER A 119 8.74 -3.66 0.14
CA SER A 119 7.90 -2.48 0.33
C SER A 119 6.52 -2.63 -0.34
N GLU A 120 5.61 -1.73 -0.01
CA GLU A 120 4.30 -1.61 -0.67
C GLU A 120 4.41 -1.32 -2.16
N THR A 121 5.43 -0.57 -2.54
CA THR A 121 5.74 -0.15 -3.90
C THR A 121 6.90 -0.96 -4.48
N PHE A 122 7.10 -2.21 -4.03
CA PHE A 122 8.27 -3.03 -4.39
C PHE A 122 8.67 -2.95 -5.86
N TYR A 123 7.71 -3.12 -6.78
CA TYR A 123 8.00 -3.08 -8.21
C TYR A 123 8.55 -1.71 -8.64
N ASN A 124 7.91 -0.61 -8.22
CA ASN A 124 8.39 0.76 -8.48
C ASN A 124 9.77 1.02 -7.87
N ASP A 125 9.98 0.60 -6.63
CA ASP A 125 11.27 0.78 -5.94
C ASP A 125 12.36 0.01 -6.68
N ARG A 126 12.03 -1.21 -7.15
CA ARG A 126 12.95 -2.08 -7.88
C ARG A 126 13.31 -1.55 -9.26
N ILE A 127 12.35 -1.08 -10.06
CA ILE A 127 12.63 -0.49 -11.39
C ILE A 127 13.39 0.83 -11.30
N ASN A 128 13.28 1.57 -10.19
CA ASN A 128 14.05 2.79 -9.98
C ASN A 128 15.50 2.49 -9.54
N ALA A 129 15.72 1.40 -8.82
CA ALA A 129 17.04 1.01 -8.31
C ALA A 129 17.82 0.06 -9.24
N ILE A 130 17.22 -0.37 -10.36
CA ILE A 130 17.77 -1.44 -11.19
C ILE A 130 19.04 -1.06 -11.95
N GLN A 131 20.01 -1.96 -11.91
CA GLN A 131 21.22 -1.88 -12.72
C GLN A 131 21.00 -2.46 -14.13
N ASP A 132 21.80 -2.02 -15.08
CA ASP A 132 21.65 -2.47 -16.47
C ASP A 132 21.86 -3.99 -16.61
N GLY A 133 20.90 -4.66 -17.24
CA GLY A 133 20.90 -6.11 -17.45
C GLY A 133 20.54 -6.96 -16.24
N GLU A 134 20.21 -6.36 -15.09
CA GLU A 134 19.73 -7.09 -13.92
C GLU A 134 18.32 -7.63 -14.14
N TRP A 135 18.00 -8.77 -13.52
CA TRP A 135 16.68 -9.40 -13.60
C TRP A 135 15.74 -8.88 -12.50
N ILE A 136 14.48 -8.64 -12.88
CA ILE A 136 13.37 -8.34 -11.98
C ILE A 136 12.39 -9.51 -11.99
N PRO A 137 12.54 -10.47 -11.06
CA PRO A 137 11.52 -11.48 -10.84
C PRO A 137 10.37 -10.90 -10.01
N PHE A 138 9.14 -11.10 -10.47
CA PHE A 138 7.93 -10.78 -9.71
C PHE A 138 6.78 -11.71 -10.09
N PHE A 139 5.82 -11.84 -9.19
CA PHE A 139 4.56 -12.53 -9.43
C PHE A 139 3.41 -11.55 -9.31
N VAL A 140 2.47 -11.64 -10.23
CA VAL A 140 1.28 -10.79 -10.33
C VAL A 140 0.09 -11.66 -9.97
N ALA A 141 -0.46 -11.46 -8.79
CA ALA A 141 -1.68 -12.15 -8.36
C ALA A 141 -2.93 -11.48 -8.96
N PRO A 142 -4.10 -12.15 -8.92
CA PRO A 142 -5.36 -11.57 -9.35
C PRO A 142 -5.68 -10.32 -8.51
N GLU A 143 -6.26 -9.32 -9.15
CA GLU A 143 -6.71 -8.12 -8.44
C GLU A 143 -7.75 -8.46 -7.37
N ALA A 144 -7.55 -7.92 -6.17
CA ALA A 144 -8.45 -8.11 -5.03
C ALA A 144 -8.50 -6.85 -4.16
N ASP A 145 -9.61 -6.69 -3.45
CA ASP A 145 -9.86 -5.56 -2.54
C ASP A 145 -8.95 -5.53 -1.30
N SER A 146 -8.35 -6.69 -0.95
CA SER A 146 -7.58 -6.91 0.26
C SER A 146 -6.37 -7.82 0.01
N LEU A 147 -5.42 -7.79 0.95
CA LEU A 147 -4.16 -8.54 0.85
C LEU A 147 -4.47 -10.04 0.73
N LEU A 148 -3.88 -10.72 -0.24
CA LEU A 148 -4.13 -12.12 -0.48
C LEU A 148 -3.07 -13.00 0.20
N ASN A 149 -3.52 -14.08 0.84
CA ASN A 149 -2.66 -15.09 1.44
C ASN A 149 -3.17 -16.48 1.10
N GLY A 150 -2.26 -17.39 0.74
CA GLY A 150 -2.59 -18.75 0.30
C GLY A 150 -2.09 -19.03 -1.11
N THR A 151 -2.73 -19.98 -1.80
CA THR A 151 -2.33 -20.38 -3.16
C THR A 151 -3.11 -19.57 -4.19
N ALA A 152 -2.40 -18.70 -4.92
CA ALA A 152 -2.98 -17.86 -5.97
C ALA A 152 -2.59 -18.37 -7.36
N TRP A 153 -3.56 -18.37 -8.28
CA TRP A 153 -3.26 -18.45 -9.71
C TRP A 153 -2.86 -17.06 -10.23
N GLY A 154 -1.80 -16.93 -11.01
CA GLY A 154 -1.37 -15.64 -11.53
C GLY A 154 -0.23 -15.69 -12.53
N LEU A 155 0.33 -14.51 -12.82
CA LEU A 155 1.38 -14.32 -13.84
C LEU A 155 2.74 -14.12 -13.17
N ARG A 156 3.66 -15.06 -13.38
CA ARG A 156 5.08 -14.90 -13.04
C ARG A 156 5.81 -14.24 -14.20
N VAL A 157 6.51 -13.16 -13.92
CA VAL A 157 7.34 -12.44 -14.87
C VAL A 157 8.75 -12.33 -14.33
N ASN A 158 9.72 -12.52 -15.20
CA ASN A 158 11.11 -12.16 -14.97
C ASN A 158 11.59 -11.34 -16.16
N ILE A 159 11.98 -10.10 -15.93
CA ILE A 159 12.38 -9.16 -16.99
C ILE A 159 13.77 -8.60 -16.72
N SER A 160 14.60 -8.55 -17.75
CA SER A 160 15.85 -7.78 -17.74
C SER A 160 15.86 -6.80 -18.91
N CYS A 161 16.52 -5.66 -18.72
CA CYS A 161 16.66 -4.65 -19.76
C CYS A 161 18.11 -4.17 -19.81
N ARG A 162 18.65 -4.05 -21.02
CA ARG A 162 19.98 -3.50 -21.28
C ARG A 162 19.89 -2.31 -22.22
N LEU A 163 20.67 -1.27 -21.93
CA LEU A 163 20.95 -0.19 -22.87
C LEU A 163 21.93 -0.71 -23.93
N VAL A 164 21.62 -0.51 -25.20
CA VAL A 164 22.38 -1.10 -26.30
C VAL A 164 22.58 -0.09 -27.42
N ASN A 165 23.71 -0.19 -28.12
CA ASN A 165 23.94 0.62 -29.31
C ASN A 165 23.03 0.12 -30.44
N PRO A 166 22.16 0.98 -31.01
CA PRO A 166 21.13 0.55 -31.96
C PRO A 166 21.69 0.02 -33.28
N VAL A 167 22.96 0.30 -33.61
CA VAL A 167 23.58 -0.12 -34.87
C VAL A 167 24.37 -1.43 -34.71
N LYS A 168 24.95 -1.67 -33.53
CA LYS A 168 25.94 -2.76 -33.32
C LYS A 168 25.42 -3.93 -32.51
N ASP A 169 24.59 -3.67 -31.51
CA ASP A 169 24.32 -4.63 -30.42
C ASP A 169 22.95 -5.33 -30.55
N LEU A 170 22.10 -4.84 -31.44
CA LEU A 170 20.78 -5.42 -31.73
C LEU A 170 20.92 -6.72 -32.52
N GLN A 171 20.11 -7.72 -32.17
CA GLN A 171 20.10 -9.05 -32.76
C GLN A 171 18.84 -9.29 -33.61
N LEU A 172 17.72 -8.67 -33.24
CA LEU A 172 16.42 -8.78 -33.93
C LEU A 172 16.25 -7.73 -35.02
N LEU A 173 16.95 -6.61 -34.87
CA LEU A 173 16.92 -5.49 -35.80
C LEU A 173 18.34 -5.17 -36.29
N ARG A 174 18.46 -4.92 -37.60
CA ARG A 174 19.64 -4.29 -38.18
C ARG A 174 19.27 -2.89 -38.65
N VAL A 175 19.63 -1.89 -37.86
CA VAL A 175 19.32 -0.49 -38.07
C VAL A 175 20.48 0.23 -38.76
N ARG A 176 20.17 1.01 -39.79
CA ARG A 176 21.15 1.83 -40.52
C ARG A 176 20.87 3.33 -40.38
N GLY A 177 19.63 3.72 -40.07
CA GLY A 177 19.22 5.11 -39.85
C GLY A 177 17.72 5.18 -39.56
N LEU A 178 17.20 6.40 -39.38
CA LEU A 178 15.77 6.66 -39.22
C LEU A 178 14.97 6.05 -40.40
N GLY A 179 13.95 5.25 -40.09
CA GLY A 179 13.14 4.54 -41.08
C GLY A 179 13.85 3.46 -41.92
N HIS A 180 15.19 3.36 -41.85
CA HIS A 180 15.99 2.42 -42.63
C HIS A 180 16.52 1.28 -41.75
N PHE A 181 15.72 0.23 -41.66
CA PHE A 181 16.01 -0.96 -40.86
C PHE A 181 15.62 -2.24 -41.61
N THR A 182 16.20 -3.36 -41.17
CA THR A 182 15.84 -4.69 -41.65
C THR A 182 15.50 -5.57 -40.44
N ASN A 183 14.38 -6.28 -40.51
CA ASN A 183 14.01 -7.29 -39.52
C ASN A 183 14.82 -8.56 -39.80
N THR A 184 15.65 -8.99 -38.85
CA THR A 184 16.42 -10.24 -38.95
C THR A 184 15.63 -11.45 -38.42
N THR A 185 14.45 -11.21 -37.86
CA THR A 185 13.58 -12.24 -37.25
C THR A 185 12.35 -12.54 -38.09
N THR A 186 11.69 -13.65 -37.77
CA THR A 186 10.34 -13.97 -38.26
C THR A 186 9.23 -13.40 -37.37
N GLY A 187 9.58 -12.68 -36.29
CA GLY A 187 8.63 -12.21 -35.30
C GLY A 187 8.03 -10.85 -35.65
N SER A 188 7.24 -10.32 -34.73
CA SER A 188 6.55 -9.05 -34.89
C SER A 188 7.52 -7.87 -34.95
N VAL A 189 7.33 -6.99 -35.94
CA VAL A 189 7.90 -5.63 -35.93
C VAL A 189 6.81 -4.58 -35.99
N GLY A 190 6.97 -3.50 -35.24
CA GLY A 190 6.13 -2.31 -35.27
C GLY A 190 6.99 -1.06 -35.39
N TYR A 191 6.50 -0.06 -36.13
CA TYR A 191 7.17 1.21 -36.33
C TYR A 191 6.15 2.34 -36.24
N LYS A 192 6.48 3.37 -35.46
CA LYS A 192 5.64 4.55 -35.31
C LYS A 192 6.49 5.80 -35.22
N GLU A 193 6.24 6.73 -36.12
CA GLU A 193 6.75 8.10 -36.02
C GLU A 193 5.70 8.96 -35.33
N SER A 194 6.18 9.90 -34.52
CA SER A 194 5.36 10.95 -33.98
C SER A 194 5.16 12.07 -34.99
N VAL A 195 4.04 12.77 -34.87
CA VAL A 195 3.83 14.03 -35.59
C VAL A 195 4.82 15.04 -35.04
N ASP A 196 5.39 15.88 -35.90
CA ASP A 196 6.17 17.04 -35.47
C ASP A 196 5.28 17.96 -34.64
N ILE A 197 5.61 18.12 -33.36
CA ILE A 197 4.94 19.07 -32.48
C ILE A 197 6.01 20.07 -32.05
N TYR A 198 5.95 21.26 -32.65
CA TYR A 198 6.76 22.41 -32.28
C TYR A 198 8.28 22.17 -32.36
N GLY A 199 8.75 21.45 -33.38
CA GLY A 199 10.17 21.24 -33.65
C GLY A 199 10.80 20.09 -32.87
N ALA A 200 10.00 19.31 -32.15
CA ALA A 200 10.40 18.06 -31.54
C ALA A 200 9.55 16.91 -32.10
N SER A 201 10.21 15.84 -32.51
CA SER A 201 9.52 14.57 -32.73
C SER A 201 10.48 13.40 -32.62
N SER A 202 9.91 12.21 -32.75
CA SER A 202 10.49 10.96 -32.36
C SER A 202 9.99 9.86 -33.28
N ALA A 203 10.73 8.77 -33.31
CA ALA A 203 10.27 7.54 -33.91
C ALA A 203 10.61 6.39 -32.98
N ILE A 204 9.70 5.42 -32.88
CA ILE A 204 9.89 4.20 -32.10
C ILE A 204 9.75 3.01 -33.05
N LEU A 205 10.81 2.23 -33.15
CA LEU A 205 10.82 0.91 -33.78
C LEU A 205 10.92 -0.14 -32.67
N ALA A 206 10.08 -1.16 -32.73
CA ALA A 206 10.16 -2.29 -31.82
C ALA A 206 10.05 -3.61 -32.58
N ALA A 207 10.82 -4.60 -32.16
CA ALA A 207 10.82 -5.95 -32.73
C ALA A 207 10.83 -7.00 -31.62
N SER A 208 10.03 -8.05 -31.80
CA SER A 208 10.01 -9.20 -30.92
C SER A 208 10.41 -10.46 -31.67
N ASN A 209 11.10 -11.39 -31.00
CA ASN A 209 11.38 -12.73 -31.53
C ASN A 209 10.21 -13.71 -31.36
N SER A 210 9.14 -13.31 -30.67
CA SER A 210 7.95 -14.14 -30.53
C SER A 210 7.35 -14.44 -31.89
N SER A 211 7.28 -15.72 -32.20
CA SER A 211 6.55 -16.24 -33.35
C SER A 211 5.05 -16.23 -33.06
N PHE A 212 4.50 -15.13 -32.55
CA PHE A 212 3.08 -14.81 -32.71
C PHE A 212 2.88 -14.46 -34.18
N ALA A 213 3.18 -15.43 -35.04
CA ALA A 213 3.23 -15.25 -36.45
C ALA A 213 1.84 -14.79 -36.88
N GLN A 214 1.85 -13.70 -37.63
CA GLN A 214 0.77 -13.17 -38.45
C GLN A 214 0.36 -14.19 -39.53
N GLY A 215 0.14 -15.45 -39.14
CA GLY A 215 -0.50 -16.41 -40.00
C GLY A 215 -1.89 -15.87 -40.28
N PRO A 216 -2.24 -15.48 -41.52
CA PRO A 216 -3.65 -15.48 -41.89
C PRO A 216 -4.17 -16.86 -41.49
N PHE A 217 -5.40 -16.95 -40.97
CA PHE A 217 -6.11 -18.16 -40.58
C PHE A 217 -6.18 -19.22 -41.71
N ARG A 218 -5.04 -19.71 -42.21
CA ARG A 218 -4.91 -20.75 -43.23
C ARG A 218 -4.82 -22.07 -42.49
N GLY A 219 -5.96 -22.47 -41.95
CA GLY A 219 -6.54 -23.82 -42.00
C GLY A 219 -5.67 -25.07 -41.86
N LYS A 220 -4.43 -25.03 -41.38
CA LYS A 220 -3.65 -26.23 -41.07
C LYS A 220 -3.16 -26.17 -39.63
N ALA A 221 -4.01 -26.73 -38.79
CA ALA A 221 -3.72 -27.15 -37.43
C ALA A 221 -2.37 -27.87 -37.40
N ASN A 222 -1.42 -27.32 -36.64
CA ASN A 222 -0.32 -28.04 -35.98
C ASN A 222 0.44 -27.11 -35.02
N TYR A 223 -0.21 -26.10 -34.43
CA TYR A 223 0.25 -25.64 -33.12
C TYR A 223 -0.18 -26.70 -32.12
N ILE A 224 0.75 -27.60 -31.80
CA ILE A 224 0.61 -28.52 -30.68
C ILE A 224 0.69 -27.63 -29.45
N TYR A 225 -0.45 -27.12 -29.00
CA TYR A 225 -0.60 -26.86 -27.57
C TYR A 225 -0.28 -28.18 -26.90
N PRO A 226 0.62 -28.23 -25.90
CA PRO A 226 0.85 -29.43 -25.12
C PRO A 226 -0.37 -29.70 -24.20
N GLY A 227 -1.58 -29.74 -24.77
CA GLY A 227 -2.85 -30.01 -24.10
C GLY A 227 -3.01 -31.47 -23.66
N GLY A 228 -1.91 -32.18 -23.46
CA GLY A 228 -1.86 -33.57 -23.00
C GLY A 228 -0.70 -33.89 -22.08
N LEU A 229 0.18 -32.92 -21.78
CA LEU A 229 1.23 -33.13 -20.78
C LEU A 229 0.65 -32.80 -19.40
N ASN A 230 0.02 -33.79 -18.78
CA ASN A 230 -0.05 -33.84 -17.32
C ASN A 230 1.35 -33.54 -16.78
N GLY A 231 1.44 -32.53 -15.91
CA GLY A 231 2.68 -31.91 -15.44
C GLY A 231 3.79 -32.91 -15.15
N THR A 232 4.71 -33.04 -16.11
CA THR A 232 6.11 -33.29 -15.79
C THR A 232 6.78 -31.93 -15.70
N ASP A 233 7.71 -31.76 -14.78
CA ASP A 233 8.35 -30.50 -14.34
C ASP A 233 9.19 -29.78 -15.43
N GLY A 234 8.73 -29.75 -16.68
CA GLY A 234 9.35 -29.07 -17.82
C GLY A 234 8.45 -27.96 -18.35
N GLN A 235 8.82 -26.71 -18.03
CA GLN A 235 8.08 -25.48 -18.34
C GLN A 235 8.02 -25.18 -19.84
N PRO A 236 6.91 -24.61 -20.36
CA PRO A 236 7.00 -23.61 -21.42
C PRO A 236 7.11 -22.22 -20.76
N VAL A 237 8.33 -21.84 -20.35
CA VAL A 237 8.62 -20.41 -20.13
C VAL A 237 8.67 -19.78 -21.52
N ILE A 238 7.84 -18.77 -21.76
CA ILE A 238 7.98 -17.95 -22.96
C ILE A 238 9.22 -17.09 -22.71
N ASP A 239 10.36 -17.51 -23.25
CA ASP A 239 11.59 -16.72 -23.26
C ASP A 239 11.60 -15.88 -24.52
N SER A 240 11.19 -14.63 -24.36
CA SER A 240 11.07 -13.69 -25.45
C SER A 240 12.10 -12.58 -25.34
N LYS A 241 12.50 -12.08 -26.50
CA LYS A 241 13.39 -10.95 -26.66
C LYS A 241 12.65 -9.84 -27.36
N LEU A 242 12.73 -8.64 -26.79
CA LEU A 242 12.15 -7.43 -27.35
C LEU A 242 13.25 -6.39 -27.52
N GLU A 243 13.42 -5.88 -28.73
CA GLU A 243 14.36 -4.82 -29.05
C GLU A 243 13.60 -3.56 -29.44
N ILE A 244 13.98 -2.42 -28.87
CA ILE A 244 13.36 -1.13 -29.12
C ILE A 244 14.45 -0.15 -29.54
N VAL A 245 14.19 0.62 -30.59
CA VAL A 245 15.02 1.74 -31.02
C VAL A 245 14.18 2.99 -30.99
N VAL A 246 14.72 4.02 -30.35
CA VAL A 246 14.09 5.33 -30.25
C VAL A 246 14.99 6.33 -30.96
N TRP A 247 14.42 7.00 -31.95
CA TRP A 247 15.01 8.22 -32.52
C TRP A 247 14.31 9.42 -31.93
N GLN A 248 15.07 10.46 -31.65
CA GLN A 248 14.57 11.74 -31.20
C GLN A 248 15.28 12.81 -32.00
N TYR A 249 14.50 13.74 -32.51
CA TYR A 249 15.02 14.90 -33.21
C TYR A 249 14.53 16.17 -32.53
N TYR A 250 15.40 17.17 -32.52
CA TYR A 250 15.10 18.48 -32.00
C TYR A 250 15.61 19.54 -32.99
N ASN A 251 14.77 20.51 -33.31
CA ASN A 251 15.15 21.61 -34.17
C ASN A 251 15.99 22.62 -33.38
N THR A 252 17.29 22.65 -33.67
CA THR A 252 18.29 23.51 -33.01
C THR A 252 18.02 25.00 -33.17
N SER A 253 17.16 25.40 -34.12
CA SER A 253 16.71 26.79 -34.30
C SER A 253 15.95 27.30 -33.07
N PHE A 254 15.38 26.39 -32.27
CA PHE A 254 14.70 26.66 -31.01
C PHE A 254 15.60 26.36 -29.81
N GLY A 255 16.91 26.59 -29.92
CA GLY A 255 17.85 26.31 -28.84
C GLY A 255 18.22 24.83 -28.71
N GLU A 256 19.21 24.52 -27.87
CA GLU A 256 19.67 23.14 -27.66
C GLU A 256 18.97 22.54 -26.43
N ASP A 257 18.21 21.45 -26.59
CA ASP A 257 17.64 20.71 -25.47
C ASP A 257 18.78 20.19 -24.55
N PRO A 258 18.80 20.54 -23.25
CA PRO A 258 19.87 20.14 -22.34
C PRO A 258 20.05 18.62 -22.20
N SER A 259 18.97 17.85 -22.39
CA SER A 259 18.99 16.38 -22.37
C SER A 259 19.61 15.83 -23.64
N MET A 260 19.28 16.37 -24.83
CA MET A 260 19.94 16.03 -26.10
C MET A 260 21.45 16.26 -26.02
N LYS A 261 21.87 17.42 -25.49
CA LYS A 261 23.29 17.76 -25.30
C LYS A 261 24.02 16.73 -24.43
N LYS A 262 23.40 16.32 -23.31
CA LYS A 262 23.95 15.30 -22.41
C LYS A 262 24.01 13.91 -23.05
N MET A 263 23.07 13.59 -23.93
CA MET A 263 23.02 12.30 -24.62
C MET A 263 24.10 12.14 -25.69
N ARG A 264 24.49 13.22 -26.38
CA ARG A 264 25.47 13.17 -27.49
C ARG A 264 26.80 12.53 -27.11
N ASN A 265 27.21 12.65 -25.85
CA ASN A 265 28.50 12.16 -25.35
C ASN A 265 28.45 10.73 -24.78
N ARG A 266 27.41 9.94 -25.06
CA ARG A 266 27.24 8.59 -24.50
C ARG A 266 27.41 7.52 -25.56
N ASP A 267 28.16 6.47 -25.25
CA ASP A 267 28.52 5.40 -26.20
C ASP A 267 27.33 4.61 -26.76
N VAL A 268 26.22 4.57 -26.01
CA VAL A 268 24.98 3.89 -26.41
C VAL A 268 24.10 4.74 -27.33
N VAL A 269 24.44 6.03 -27.52
CA VAL A 269 23.72 6.97 -28.37
C VAL A 269 24.48 7.15 -29.68
N VAL A 270 23.75 7.08 -30.79
CA VAL A 270 24.31 7.24 -32.14
C VAL A 270 23.60 8.38 -32.85
N ALA A 271 24.37 9.25 -33.51
CA ALA A 271 23.81 10.22 -34.43
C ALA A 271 23.31 9.48 -35.68
N SER A 272 22.03 9.63 -36.04
CA SER A 272 21.49 8.98 -37.22
C SER A 272 21.99 9.71 -38.48
N PRO A 273 22.64 9.02 -39.44
CA PRO A 273 22.96 9.63 -40.72
C PRO A 273 21.66 9.79 -41.50
N LEU A 274 21.16 11.02 -41.65
CA LEU A 274 20.15 11.34 -42.65
C LEU A 274 20.84 11.75 -43.95
N PRO A 275 20.20 11.51 -45.11
CA PRO A 275 20.61 12.15 -46.34
C PRO A 275 20.48 13.67 -46.17
N GLU A 276 21.55 14.36 -46.54
CA GLU A 276 21.81 15.79 -46.50
C GLU A 276 20.57 16.65 -46.80
N SER A 277 19.77 16.95 -45.78
CA SER A 277 18.77 18.01 -45.86
C SER A 277 19.38 19.29 -45.25
N PRO A 278 19.26 20.46 -45.89
CA PRO A 278 19.91 21.69 -45.46
C PRO A 278 19.42 22.23 -44.09
N ALA A 279 18.38 21.63 -43.50
CA ALA A 279 17.85 21.98 -42.18
C ALA A 279 18.28 21.02 -41.04
N ASN A 280 19.32 20.20 -41.30
CA ASN A 280 19.90 19.13 -40.49
C ASN A 280 19.54 19.12 -38.99
N PRO A 281 18.42 18.48 -38.57
CA PRO A 281 18.13 18.29 -37.16
C PRO A 281 19.14 17.30 -36.56
N ASP A 282 19.66 17.60 -35.38
CA ASP A 282 20.45 16.64 -34.62
C ASP A 282 19.57 15.46 -34.21
N ILE A 283 19.61 14.37 -34.97
CA ILE A 283 18.87 13.15 -34.67
C ILE A 283 19.77 12.22 -33.85
N LEU A 284 19.34 11.97 -32.62
CA LEU A 284 19.97 11.00 -31.74
C LEU A 284 19.12 9.74 -31.66
N ALA A 285 19.78 8.59 -31.69
CA ALA A 285 19.17 7.29 -31.57
C ALA A 285 19.82 6.48 -30.46
N PHE A 286 19.03 5.70 -29.72
CA PHE A 286 19.53 4.69 -28.80
C PHE A 286 18.65 3.44 -28.83
N GLY A 287 19.21 2.32 -28.38
CA GLY A 287 18.52 1.04 -28.33
C GLY A 287 18.28 0.54 -26.90
N LEU A 288 17.24 -0.26 -26.74
CA LEU A 288 16.95 -1.06 -25.55
C LEU A 288 16.79 -2.52 -25.97
N SER A 289 17.38 -3.45 -25.22
CA SER A 289 17.20 -4.89 -25.39
C SER A 289 16.61 -5.48 -24.11
N PHE A 290 15.40 -6.00 -24.22
CA PHE A 290 14.69 -6.69 -23.15
C PHE A 290 14.74 -8.19 -23.35
N GLN A 291 14.94 -8.92 -22.24
CA GLN A 291 14.65 -10.34 -22.16
C GLN A 291 13.50 -10.51 -21.17
N ILE A 292 12.43 -11.17 -21.61
CA ILE A 292 11.19 -11.30 -20.87
C ILE A 292 10.87 -12.78 -20.78
N GLN A 293 10.75 -13.25 -19.55
CA GLN A 293 10.29 -14.59 -19.24
C GLN A 293 8.94 -14.46 -18.57
N SER A 294 7.90 -14.94 -19.23
CA SER A 294 6.53 -14.90 -18.67
C SER A 294 5.91 -16.28 -18.64
N SER A 295 5.16 -16.55 -17.57
CA SER A 295 4.46 -17.82 -17.37
C SER A 295 3.29 -17.63 -16.42
N VAL A 296 2.18 -18.33 -16.68
CA VAL A 296 1.02 -18.37 -15.77
C VAL A 296 1.03 -19.66 -14.97
N GLY A 297 0.49 -19.61 -13.76
CA GLY A 297 0.48 -20.76 -12.86
C GLY A 297 0.07 -20.43 -11.44
N TYR A 298 0.20 -21.42 -10.56
CA TYR A 298 -0.09 -21.28 -9.15
C TYR A 298 1.17 -20.95 -8.36
N ALA A 299 1.07 -20.02 -7.41
CA ALA A 299 2.12 -19.74 -6.43
C ALA A 299 1.53 -19.65 -5.02
N GLU A 300 2.32 -20.02 -4.02
CA GLU A 300 2.02 -19.69 -2.63
C GLU A 300 2.41 -18.24 -2.37
N ILE A 301 1.44 -17.41 -2.04
CA ILE A 301 1.64 -15.99 -1.75
C ILE A 301 1.49 -15.72 -0.25
N SER A 302 2.39 -14.89 0.27
CA SER A 302 2.37 -14.44 1.65
C SER A 302 2.07 -12.95 1.71
N ALA A 303 0.86 -12.59 2.15
CA ALA A 303 0.46 -11.20 2.37
C ALA A 303 1.42 -10.47 3.32
N GLY A 304 1.81 -11.12 4.42
CA GLY A 304 2.65 -10.51 5.46
C GLY A 304 4.08 -10.22 5.01
N LYS A 305 4.64 -11.07 4.13
CA LYS A 305 5.98 -10.88 3.56
C LYS A 305 5.96 -10.15 2.20
N ARG A 306 4.80 -10.07 1.53
CA ARG A 306 4.63 -9.64 0.13
C ARG A 306 5.50 -10.45 -0.83
N THR A 307 5.66 -11.74 -0.53
CA THR A 307 6.47 -12.66 -1.34
C THR A 307 5.64 -13.79 -1.93
N TYR A 308 6.16 -14.39 -3.01
CA TYR A 308 5.65 -15.64 -3.56
C TYR A 308 6.72 -16.74 -3.50
N SER A 309 6.28 -17.99 -3.41
CA SER A 309 7.10 -19.20 -3.44
C SER A 309 6.38 -20.34 -4.15
N ASN A 310 7.07 -21.47 -4.32
CA ASN A 310 6.49 -22.71 -4.84
C ASN A 310 5.70 -22.55 -6.15
N PHE A 311 6.16 -21.67 -7.06
CA PHE A 311 5.48 -21.45 -8.34
C PHE A 311 5.46 -22.73 -9.17
N ARG A 312 4.26 -23.19 -9.50
CA ARG A 312 4.00 -24.31 -10.40
C ARG A 312 3.33 -23.76 -11.64
N TRP A 313 3.96 -23.98 -12.78
CA TRP A 313 3.36 -23.66 -14.06
C TRP A 313 2.04 -24.42 -14.20
N PHE A 314 1.03 -23.73 -14.70
CA PHE A 314 -0.25 -24.33 -15.02
C PHE A 314 -0.72 -23.69 -16.33
N GLY A 315 -0.69 -24.47 -17.41
CA GLY A 315 -1.22 -24.01 -18.69
C GLY A 315 -2.67 -23.59 -18.51
N SER A 316 -3.07 -22.46 -19.09
CA SER A 316 -4.48 -22.09 -19.11
C SER A 316 -5.28 -23.24 -19.74
N SER A 317 -6.36 -23.65 -19.08
CA SER A 317 -7.15 -24.78 -19.54
C SER A 317 -7.67 -24.48 -20.95
N PRO A 318 -7.33 -25.30 -21.96
CA PRO A 318 -7.82 -25.06 -23.30
C PRO A 318 -9.34 -25.10 -23.26
N PHE A 319 -9.98 -24.00 -23.66
CA PHE A 319 -11.42 -23.93 -23.79
C PHE A 319 -11.87 -25.11 -24.66
N LYS A 320 -12.54 -26.10 -24.07
CA LYS A 320 -13.08 -27.26 -24.79
C LYS A 320 -14.23 -26.78 -25.67
N THR A 321 -13.91 -26.27 -26.86
CA THR A 321 -14.93 -25.99 -27.87
C THR A 321 -15.38 -27.32 -28.47
N ASN A 322 -16.37 -27.97 -27.85
CA ASN A 322 -17.06 -29.13 -28.44
C ASN A 322 -17.97 -28.73 -29.63
N ALA A 323 -17.99 -27.46 -30.03
CA ALA A 323 -18.85 -26.96 -31.08
C ALA A 323 -18.03 -26.50 -32.29
N THR A 324 -18.07 -27.29 -33.37
CA THR A 324 -17.72 -26.84 -34.71
C THR A 324 -18.82 -25.92 -35.24
N TYR A 325 -18.72 -24.62 -34.99
CA TYR A 325 -19.55 -23.63 -35.67
C TYR A 325 -18.92 -23.28 -37.02
N GLY A 326 -19.41 -23.91 -38.08
CA GLY A 326 -19.23 -23.41 -39.44
C GLY A 326 -20.19 -22.25 -39.67
N ILE A 327 -19.74 -21.16 -40.30
CA ILE A 327 -20.66 -20.19 -40.87
C ILE A 327 -21.39 -20.91 -42.00
N ASP A 328 -22.72 -20.87 -41.99
CA ASP A 328 -23.53 -21.37 -43.10
C ASP A 328 -23.15 -20.60 -44.38
N SER A 329 -22.81 -21.31 -45.45
CA SER A 329 -22.38 -20.70 -46.72
C SER A 329 -23.40 -19.72 -47.28
N ASP A 330 -24.69 -19.91 -46.94
CA ASP A 330 -25.78 -19.03 -47.35
C ASP A 330 -25.69 -17.63 -46.70
N CYS A 331 -25.07 -17.51 -45.52
CA CYS A 331 -24.90 -16.23 -44.84
C CYS A 331 -23.82 -15.35 -45.46
N ALA A 332 -22.78 -15.95 -46.05
CA ALA A 332 -21.71 -15.18 -46.71
C ALA A 332 -22.24 -14.34 -47.89
N TYR A 333 -23.27 -14.83 -48.60
CA TYR A 333 -23.90 -14.10 -49.70
C TYR A 333 -24.71 -12.88 -49.24
N CYS A 334 -25.35 -12.95 -48.05
CA CYS A 334 -26.13 -11.83 -47.51
C CYS A 334 -25.28 -10.63 -47.08
N PHE A 335 -24.01 -10.84 -46.69
CA PHE A 335 -23.15 -9.75 -46.25
C PHE A 335 -22.50 -8.98 -47.41
N ILE A 336 -22.29 -9.63 -48.56
CA ILE A 336 -21.47 -9.08 -49.65
C ILE A 336 -22.33 -8.42 -50.74
N ARG A 337 -23.59 -8.82 -50.92
CA ARG A 337 -24.50 -8.23 -51.93
C ARG A 337 -25.77 -7.66 -51.31
N ILE A 338 -26.10 -6.43 -51.71
CA ILE A 338 -27.30 -5.66 -51.29
C ILE A 338 -28.61 -6.22 -51.91
N GLY A 339 -28.59 -7.39 -52.56
CA GLY A 339 -29.75 -7.93 -53.28
C GLY A 339 -30.43 -9.08 -52.55
N ASN A 340 -31.68 -8.86 -52.11
CA ASN A 340 -32.68 -9.85 -51.67
C ASN A 340 -32.24 -10.91 -50.65
N CYS A 341 -31.77 -10.48 -49.47
CA CYS A 341 -31.92 -11.31 -48.28
C CYS A 341 -33.21 -10.92 -47.56
N ASP A 342 -34.14 -11.87 -47.48
CA ASP A 342 -35.31 -11.77 -46.61
C ASP A 342 -34.85 -11.50 -45.17
N ASP A 343 -35.58 -10.63 -44.45
CA ASP A 343 -35.26 -10.17 -43.10
C ASP A 343 -35.07 -11.35 -42.13
N SER A 344 -35.81 -12.45 -42.35
CA SER A 344 -35.67 -13.70 -41.60
C SER A 344 -34.27 -14.33 -41.75
N LYS A 345 -33.71 -14.36 -42.97
CA LYS A 345 -32.34 -14.85 -43.21
C LYS A 345 -31.32 -13.88 -42.64
N ARG A 346 -31.56 -12.58 -42.74
CA ARG A 346 -30.67 -11.54 -42.19
C ARG A 346 -30.52 -11.67 -40.67
N PHE A 347 -31.62 -11.91 -39.96
CA PHE A 347 -31.60 -12.12 -38.51
C PHE A 347 -30.83 -13.39 -38.12
N LYS A 348 -31.05 -14.52 -38.81
CA LYS A 348 -30.30 -15.76 -38.58
C LYS A 348 -28.81 -15.62 -38.86
N CYS A 349 -28.44 -14.87 -39.89
CA CYS A 349 -27.04 -14.60 -40.21
C CYS A 349 -26.37 -13.65 -39.22
N GLN A 350 -27.10 -12.67 -38.67
CA GLN A 350 -26.60 -11.84 -37.56
C GLN A 350 -26.39 -12.67 -36.29
N GLU A 351 -27.30 -13.58 -35.96
CA GLU A 351 -27.14 -14.49 -34.81
C GLU A 351 -25.95 -15.45 -35.02
N GLN A 352 -25.79 -16.00 -36.23
CA GLN A 352 -24.62 -16.82 -36.57
C GLN A 352 -23.33 -16.02 -36.59
N GLU A 353 -23.34 -14.78 -37.07
CA GLU A 353 -22.18 -13.89 -37.03
C GLU A 353 -21.83 -13.57 -35.58
N GLN A 354 -22.79 -13.28 -34.71
CA GLN A 354 -22.53 -13.12 -33.27
C GLN A 354 -21.94 -14.39 -32.67
N LYS A 355 -22.48 -15.58 -32.97
CA LYS A 355 -21.93 -16.86 -32.52
C LYS A 355 -20.54 -17.13 -33.10
N TYR A 356 -20.29 -16.75 -34.35
CA TYR A 356 -19.01 -16.91 -35.02
C TYR A 356 -17.98 -15.91 -34.50
N GLN A 357 -18.36 -14.66 -34.23
CA GLN A 357 -17.52 -13.67 -33.55
C GLN A 357 -17.21 -14.14 -32.14
N MET A 358 -18.17 -14.70 -31.41
CA MET A 358 -17.93 -15.34 -30.12
C MET A 358 -17.00 -16.57 -30.25
N THR A 359 -17.04 -17.30 -31.37
CA THR A 359 -16.19 -18.48 -31.63
C THR A 359 -14.79 -18.10 -32.11
N ILE A 360 -14.64 -17.07 -32.95
CA ILE A 360 -13.36 -16.47 -33.32
C ILE A 360 -12.74 -15.88 -32.08
N GLN A 361 -13.50 -15.15 -31.28
CA GLN A 361 -13.03 -14.73 -29.96
C GLN A 361 -12.65 -15.97 -29.15
N ALA A 362 -13.46 -17.02 -29.04
CA ALA A 362 -13.09 -18.26 -28.34
C ALA A 362 -11.81 -18.95 -28.86
N ARG A 363 -11.52 -18.88 -30.16
CA ARG A 363 -10.28 -19.41 -30.76
C ARG A 363 -9.10 -18.45 -30.59
N ALA A 364 -9.34 -17.14 -30.62
CA ALA A 364 -8.38 -16.10 -30.31
C ALA A 364 -7.98 -16.11 -28.83
N ARG A 365 -8.91 -16.53 -27.96
CA ARG A 365 -8.73 -16.76 -26.53
C ARG A 365 -7.78 -17.93 -26.25
N GLN A 366 -7.42 -18.79 -27.21
CA GLN A 366 -6.49 -19.89 -26.97
C GLN A 366 -5.02 -19.45 -26.92
N TYR A 367 -4.71 -18.20 -27.31
CA TYR A 367 -3.34 -17.73 -27.35
C TYR A 367 -3.03 -16.92 -26.09
N ILE A 368 -2.12 -17.43 -25.26
CA ILE A 368 -1.42 -16.62 -24.27
C ILE A 368 -0.67 -15.55 -25.07
N ILE A 369 -1.20 -14.31 -25.07
CA ILE A 369 -0.47 -13.21 -25.67
C ILE A 369 0.74 -12.96 -24.80
N ALA A 370 1.89 -13.10 -25.43
CA ALA A 370 3.14 -12.90 -24.77
C ALA A 370 3.32 -11.41 -24.45
N LEU A 371 3.80 -11.13 -23.24
CA LEU A 371 3.85 -9.78 -22.66
C LEU A 371 4.60 -8.79 -23.56
N GLU A 372 5.63 -9.24 -24.26
CA GLU A 372 6.40 -8.45 -25.20
C GLU A 372 5.60 -7.96 -26.42
N GLU A 373 4.64 -8.74 -26.92
CA GLU A 373 3.77 -8.31 -28.03
C GLU A 373 2.84 -7.19 -27.58
N LEU A 374 2.38 -7.22 -26.32
CA LEU A 374 1.58 -6.15 -25.73
C LEU A 374 2.43 -4.87 -25.57
N ILE A 375 3.68 -5.00 -25.11
CA ILE A 375 4.60 -3.86 -25.01
C ILE A 375 4.86 -3.28 -26.41
N LEU A 376 5.17 -4.13 -27.39
CA LEU A 376 5.39 -3.73 -28.78
C LEU A 376 4.17 -3.00 -29.34
N ALA A 377 2.97 -3.55 -29.15
CA ALA A 377 1.73 -2.94 -29.62
C ALA A 377 1.45 -1.60 -28.93
N ALA A 378 1.67 -1.50 -27.61
CA ALA A 378 1.50 -0.26 -26.85
C ALA A 378 2.47 0.84 -27.32
N LEU A 379 3.71 0.49 -27.67
CA LEU A 379 4.72 1.46 -28.09
C LEU A 379 4.59 1.90 -29.55
N THR A 380 4.13 1.01 -30.43
CA THR A 380 4.16 1.24 -31.89
C THR A 380 2.77 1.34 -32.51
N CYS A 381 1.72 1.21 -31.71
CA CYS A 381 0.34 1.06 -32.17
C CYS A 381 0.11 -0.06 -33.17
N LYS A 382 1.00 -1.06 -33.20
CA LYS A 382 0.83 -2.20 -34.08
C LYS A 382 -0.47 -2.92 -33.73
N LYS A 383 -1.25 -3.28 -34.75
CA LYS A 383 -2.40 -4.17 -34.57
C LYS A 383 -1.90 -5.53 -34.06
N VAL A 384 -2.35 -5.91 -32.87
CA VAL A 384 -2.23 -7.29 -32.37
C VAL A 384 -3.19 -8.15 -33.20
N ALA A 385 -2.76 -9.33 -33.66
CA ALA A 385 -3.35 -10.07 -34.80
C ALA A 385 -4.84 -10.46 -34.69
N ILE A 386 -5.56 -10.05 -33.66
CA ILE A 386 -6.96 -10.40 -33.40
C ILE A 386 -7.76 -9.21 -32.83
N SER A 387 -7.20 -8.00 -32.85
CA SER A 387 -7.82 -6.84 -32.24
C SER A 387 -7.73 -5.61 -33.12
N THR A 388 -8.72 -4.73 -32.99
CA THR A 388 -8.64 -3.38 -33.54
C THR A 388 -7.44 -2.65 -32.93
N VAL A 389 -6.93 -1.63 -33.62
CA VAL A 389 -5.92 -0.73 -33.04
C VAL A 389 -6.44 -0.27 -31.66
N PRO A 390 -5.60 -0.22 -30.61
CA PRO A 390 -6.00 0.36 -29.35
C PRO A 390 -6.64 1.73 -29.60
N LEU A 391 -7.78 2.01 -28.97
CA LEU A 391 -8.43 3.32 -29.09
C LEU A 391 -7.50 4.43 -28.61
N THR A 392 -6.55 4.07 -27.74
CA THR A 392 -5.52 4.92 -27.16
C THR A 392 -4.15 4.81 -27.84
N CYS A 393 -4.12 4.57 -29.16
CA CYS A 393 -2.89 4.73 -29.95
C CYS A 393 -2.46 6.20 -30.01
N PHE A 394 -1.88 6.66 -28.92
CA PHE A 394 -1.16 7.92 -28.83
C PHE A 394 0.31 7.66 -29.08
N ASP A 395 1.05 8.75 -29.29
CA ASP A 395 2.48 8.67 -29.41
C ASP A 395 3.11 8.30 -28.05
N ALA A 396 3.71 7.11 -28.03
CA ALA A 396 4.33 6.52 -26.86
C ALA A 396 5.52 7.33 -26.34
N TRP A 397 6.14 8.20 -27.15
CA TRP A 397 7.21 9.08 -26.68
C TRP A 397 6.70 10.13 -25.70
N TYR A 398 5.57 10.79 -25.98
CA TYR A 398 4.94 11.72 -25.04
C TYR A 398 4.49 11.02 -23.77
N MET A 399 3.90 9.84 -23.92
CA MET A 399 3.45 9.05 -22.78
C MET A 399 4.61 8.59 -21.91
N ALA A 400 5.75 8.18 -22.50
CA ALA A 400 6.96 7.83 -21.76
C ALA A 400 7.54 9.02 -21.00
N ASN A 401 7.46 10.22 -21.58
CA ASN A 401 7.83 11.46 -20.90
C ASN A 401 6.96 11.69 -19.67
N ALA A 402 5.63 11.66 -19.84
CA ALA A 402 4.69 11.81 -18.74
C ALA A 402 4.89 10.74 -17.66
N ALA A 403 4.97 9.47 -18.06
CA ALA A 403 5.16 8.29 -17.20
C ALA A 403 6.43 8.34 -16.34
N THR A 404 7.40 9.18 -16.68
CA THR A 404 8.66 9.33 -15.94
C THR A 404 8.77 10.68 -15.24
N GLY A 405 7.65 11.40 -15.10
CA GLY A 405 7.61 12.71 -14.45
C GLY A 405 8.19 13.84 -15.28
N GLY A 406 8.36 13.63 -16.59
CA GLY A 406 8.68 14.70 -17.54
C GLY A 406 7.57 15.74 -17.55
N ARG A 407 7.94 17.00 -17.39
CA ARG A 407 7.01 18.13 -17.51
C ARG A 407 7.11 18.69 -18.92
N LEU A 408 5.97 18.97 -19.53
CA LEU A 408 5.93 19.85 -20.69
C LEU A 408 6.37 21.23 -20.23
N TYR A 409 7.20 21.90 -21.02
CA TYR A 409 7.59 23.29 -20.80
C TYR A 409 7.17 24.11 -22.01
N THR A 410 6.82 25.36 -21.77
CA THR A 410 6.60 26.33 -22.84
C THR A 410 7.96 26.82 -23.33
N TYR A 411 8.18 26.80 -24.64
CA TYR A 411 9.40 27.33 -25.23
C TYR A 411 9.14 28.70 -25.89
N GLY A 412 9.89 29.72 -25.48
CA GLY A 412 9.84 31.08 -26.03
C GLY A 412 8.87 32.03 -25.30
N ASP A 413 9.21 33.32 -25.31
CA ASP A 413 8.42 34.41 -24.67
C ASP A 413 7.14 34.77 -25.47
N TYR A 414 7.01 34.28 -26.70
CA TYR A 414 5.99 34.73 -27.66
C TYR A 414 5.12 33.63 -28.26
N SER A 415 5.36 32.36 -27.94
CA SER A 415 4.55 31.24 -28.41
C SER A 415 4.31 30.28 -27.25
N GLU A 416 3.04 30.10 -26.85
CA GLU A 416 2.60 29.12 -25.83
C GLU A 416 2.73 27.67 -26.34
N GLU A 417 3.83 27.35 -27.02
CA GLU A 417 4.09 26.05 -27.60
C GLU A 417 4.64 25.12 -26.52
N LEU A 418 3.86 24.10 -26.18
CA LEU A 418 4.23 23.06 -25.23
C LEU A 418 5.20 22.09 -25.88
N GLN A 419 6.44 22.07 -25.41
CA GLN A 419 7.46 21.10 -25.80
C GLN A 419 7.68 20.09 -24.68
N ALA A 420 7.94 18.83 -25.08
CA ALA A 420 8.41 17.79 -24.16
C ALA A 420 9.93 17.69 -24.25
N PRO A 421 10.63 17.50 -23.13
CA PRO A 421 12.09 17.33 -23.14
C PRO A 421 12.47 16.03 -23.84
N ALA A 422 13.67 16.01 -24.42
CA ALA A 422 14.21 14.77 -24.92
C ALA A 422 14.37 13.73 -23.80
N LEU A 423 14.03 12.49 -24.12
CA LEU A 423 13.98 11.37 -23.20
C LEU A 423 15.33 10.65 -23.18
N SER A 424 16.02 10.64 -22.04
CA SER A 424 17.28 9.89 -21.91
C SER A 424 17.06 8.38 -22.05
N PRO A 425 18.10 7.59 -22.41
CA PRO A 425 17.98 6.13 -22.49
C PRO A 425 17.49 5.50 -21.18
N GLU A 426 17.93 6.00 -20.02
CA GLU A 426 17.49 5.51 -18.71
C GLU A 426 16.04 5.85 -18.43
N ARG A 427 15.59 7.05 -18.82
CA ARG A 427 14.18 7.43 -18.66
C ARG A 427 13.31 6.58 -19.58
N MET A 428 13.71 6.33 -20.82
CA MET A 428 12.98 5.41 -21.69
C MET A 428 12.93 3.99 -21.12
N ARG A 429 14.06 3.49 -20.64
CA ARG A 429 14.15 2.19 -19.97
C ARG A 429 13.17 2.11 -18.79
N LEU A 430 13.17 3.11 -17.92
CA LEU A 430 12.24 3.19 -16.79
C LEU A 430 10.78 3.26 -17.27
N ALA A 431 10.49 4.04 -18.31
CA ALA A 431 9.15 4.17 -18.87
C ALA A 431 8.62 2.82 -19.37
N VAL A 432 9.43 2.06 -20.12
CA VAL A 432 9.02 0.73 -20.63
C VAL A 432 8.89 -0.29 -19.50
N LEU A 433 9.74 -0.24 -18.46
CA LEU A 433 9.58 -1.08 -17.27
C LEU A 433 8.30 -0.76 -16.49
N LYS A 434 7.92 0.52 -16.37
CA LYS A 434 6.62 0.92 -15.82
C LYS A 434 5.46 0.39 -16.66
N LEU A 435 5.53 0.54 -17.98
CA LEU A 435 4.52 0.02 -18.92
C LEU A 435 4.38 -1.51 -18.79
N THR A 436 5.50 -2.22 -18.66
CA THR A 436 5.52 -3.68 -18.46
C THR A 436 4.74 -4.07 -17.21
N GLY A 437 4.97 -3.38 -16.09
CA GLY A 437 4.22 -3.66 -14.86
C GLY A 437 2.74 -3.31 -14.99
N GLU A 438 2.40 -2.17 -15.61
CA GLU A 438 0.99 -1.78 -15.84
C GLU A 438 0.28 -2.80 -16.73
N LEU A 439 0.95 -3.30 -17.78
CA LEU A 439 0.43 -4.38 -18.62
C LEU A 439 0.25 -5.66 -17.81
N ALA A 440 1.27 -6.10 -17.06
CA ALA A 440 1.18 -7.32 -16.26
C ALA A 440 0.05 -7.22 -15.21
N ALA A 441 -0.10 -6.08 -14.53
CA ALA A 441 -1.20 -5.82 -13.62
C ALA A 441 -2.55 -5.81 -14.35
N ALA A 442 -2.65 -5.15 -15.51
CA ALA A 442 -3.86 -5.14 -16.32
C ALA A 442 -4.23 -6.53 -16.84
N MET A 443 -3.25 -7.41 -17.13
CA MET A 443 -3.47 -8.81 -17.49
C MET A 443 -4.07 -9.63 -16.34
N MET A 444 -3.83 -9.22 -15.09
CA MET A 444 -4.37 -9.85 -13.88
C MET A 444 -5.53 -9.06 -13.23
N GLY A 445 -5.91 -7.93 -13.84
CA GLY A 445 -7.02 -7.07 -13.41
C GLY A 445 -8.40 -7.72 -13.62
N PRO A 446 -9.50 -6.96 -13.59
CA PRO A 446 -10.83 -7.52 -13.40
C PRO A 446 -11.26 -8.47 -14.53
N GLY A 447 -11.79 -9.64 -14.15
CA GLY A 447 -12.35 -10.67 -15.04
C GLY A 447 -13.87 -10.63 -15.12
N VAL A 448 -14.44 -11.47 -15.98
CA VAL A 448 -15.91 -11.58 -16.18
C VAL A 448 -16.57 -12.39 -15.07
N GLU A 449 -15.84 -13.32 -14.46
CA GLU A 449 -16.36 -14.18 -13.40
C GLU A 449 -15.61 -13.97 -12.08
N PRO A 450 -16.30 -14.07 -10.93
CA PRO A 450 -15.64 -14.02 -9.64
C PRO A 450 -14.68 -15.20 -9.47
N PHE A 451 -13.53 -14.94 -8.86
CA PHE A 451 -12.54 -15.99 -8.57
C PHE A 451 -13.13 -17.07 -7.66
N LYS A 452 -12.80 -18.34 -7.94
CA LYS A 452 -13.11 -19.49 -7.09
C LYS A 452 -11.80 -20.18 -6.73
N GLY A 453 -11.38 -20.09 -5.48
CA GLY A 453 -10.20 -20.79 -4.97
C GLY A 453 -9.93 -20.51 -3.49
N ASP A 454 -8.95 -21.20 -2.93
CA ASP A 454 -8.57 -21.17 -1.50
C ASP A 454 -7.74 -19.93 -1.12
N LEU A 455 -8.16 -18.76 -1.60
CA LEU A 455 -7.54 -17.50 -1.21
C LEU A 455 -8.23 -16.91 0.00
N SER A 456 -7.41 -16.50 0.97
CA SER A 456 -7.87 -15.83 2.17
C SER A 456 -7.48 -14.36 2.12
N GLY A 457 -8.46 -13.49 2.38
CA GLY A 457 -8.21 -12.08 2.57
C GLY A 457 -7.48 -11.86 3.87
N VAL A 458 -6.56 -10.91 3.89
CA VAL A 458 -5.84 -10.48 5.09
C VAL A 458 -6.23 -9.05 5.36
N GLN A 459 -6.82 -8.82 6.52
CA GLN A 459 -7.14 -7.50 7.02
C GLN A 459 -6.03 -7.04 7.96
N THR A 460 -5.51 -5.84 7.72
CA THR A 460 -4.64 -5.17 8.68
C THR A 460 -5.51 -4.46 9.70
N ILE A 461 -5.57 -5.02 10.92
CA ILE A 461 -6.21 -4.36 12.05
C ILE A 461 -5.16 -3.58 12.85
N ARG A 462 -5.53 -2.40 13.36
CA ARG A 462 -4.72 -1.71 14.36
C ARG A 462 -4.93 -2.45 15.69
N ALA A 463 -3.89 -3.13 16.14
CA ALA A 463 -3.89 -3.85 17.39
C ALA A 463 -2.79 -3.32 18.30
N LEU A 464 -3.00 -3.45 19.61
CA LEU A 464 -2.00 -3.10 20.61
C LEU A 464 -0.87 -4.14 20.51
N LYS A 465 0.29 -3.73 20.02
CA LYS A 465 1.52 -4.52 20.10
C LYS A 465 2.23 -4.21 21.42
N PRO A 466 2.90 -5.20 22.03
CA PRO A 466 3.80 -4.93 23.14
C PRO A 466 4.82 -3.87 22.72
N GLY A 467 4.92 -2.80 23.51
CA GLY A 467 5.88 -1.74 23.33
C GLY A 467 7.30 -2.21 23.69
N ILE A 468 8.26 -1.30 23.53
CA ILE A 468 9.68 -1.55 23.81
C ILE A 468 9.88 -1.99 25.27
N ILE A 469 9.02 -1.49 26.17
CA ILE A 469 9.09 -1.79 27.60
C ILE A 469 8.13 -2.94 27.93
N SER A 470 8.67 -3.99 28.55
CA SER A 470 7.88 -5.11 29.05
C SER A 470 6.86 -4.65 30.09
N TRP A 471 5.60 -5.04 29.94
CA TRP A 471 4.52 -4.77 30.89
C TRP A 471 4.86 -5.21 32.33
N LYS A 472 5.71 -6.24 32.48
CA LYS A 472 6.20 -6.73 33.77
C LYS A 472 6.93 -5.64 34.57
N LEU A 473 7.69 -4.78 33.89
CA LEU A 473 8.43 -3.69 34.53
C LEU A 473 7.48 -2.62 35.06
N ILE A 474 6.43 -2.31 34.32
CA ILE A 474 5.40 -1.35 34.74
C ILE A 474 4.59 -1.91 35.90
N LEU A 475 4.21 -3.19 35.84
CA LEU A 475 3.54 -3.87 36.94
C LEU A 475 4.40 -3.84 38.21
N ALA A 476 5.69 -4.13 38.10
CA ALA A 476 6.62 -4.09 39.23
C ALA A 476 6.72 -2.68 39.85
N LEU A 477 6.79 -1.63 39.02
CA LEU A 477 6.79 -0.23 39.46
C LEU A 477 5.49 0.14 40.18
N LEU A 478 4.34 -0.28 39.66
CA LEU A 478 3.04 -0.07 40.30
C LEU A 478 2.94 -0.79 41.64
N CYS A 479 3.37 -2.06 41.72
CA CYS A 479 3.39 -2.82 42.98
C CYS A 479 4.32 -2.18 44.04
N LEU A 480 5.50 -1.72 43.63
CA LEU A 480 6.44 -1.06 44.53
C LEU A 480 5.86 0.26 45.06
N TRP A 481 5.12 0.97 44.19
CA TRP A 481 4.43 2.20 44.54
C TRP A 481 3.22 1.96 45.48
N THR A 482 2.38 0.96 45.23
CA THR A 482 1.25 0.63 46.13
C THR A 482 1.75 0.22 47.52
N LEU A 483 2.86 -0.52 47.59
CA LEU A 483 3.55 -0.81 48.85
C LEU A 483 4.03 0.47 49.55
N ALA A 484 4.64 1.40 48.81
CA ALA A 484 5.11 2.67 49.39
C ALA A 484 3.95 3.51 49.98
N ILE A 485 2.79 3.54 49.32
CA ILE A 485 1.60 4.19 49.89
C ILE A 485 1.11 3.43 51.09
N GLY A 486 0.93 2.11 50.99
CA GLY A 486 0.42 1.29 52.08
C GLY A 486 1.24 1.46 53.35
N ILE A 487 2.57 1.50 53.22
CA ILE A 487 3.51 1.79 54.32
C ILE A 487 3.34 3.22 54.82
N SER A 488 3.22 4.20 53.92
CA SER A 488 3.05 5.60 54.32
C SER A 488 1.72 5.81 55.06
N THR A 489 0.61 5.31 54.55
CA THR A 489 -0.72 5.45 55.17
C THR A 489 -0.80 4.69 56.49
N THR A 490 -0.30 3.46 56.58
CA THR A 490 -0.23 2.74 57.87
C THR A 490 0.66 3.46 58.87
N PHE A 491 1.82 3.96 58.46
CA PHE A 491 2.69 4.74 59.35
C PHE A 491 2.02 6.05 59.84
N PHE A 492 1.24 6.70 58.98
CA PHE A 492 0.46 7.89 59.34
C PHE A 492 -0.76 7.59 60.21
N LEU A 493 -1.41 6.44 60.03
CA LEU A 493 -2.54 6.01 60.87
C LEU A 493 -2.07 5.53 62.25
N LEU A 494 -0.90 4.88 62.31
CA LEU A 494 -0.32 4.35 63.56
C LEU A 494 0.38 5.42 64.40
N ARG A 495 0.94 6.46 63.77
CA ARG A 495 1.27 7.68 64.48
C ARG A 495 -0.03 8.40 64.76
N GLY A 496 -0.65 8.06 65.89
CA GLY A 496 -1.85 8.69 66.41
C GLY A 496 -1.89 10.14 65.98
N CYS A 497 -2.75 10.43 65.01
CA CYS A 497 -3.06 11.78 64.66
C CYS A 497 -3.78 12.32 65.89
N ASP A 498 -2.99 12.88 66.82
CA ASP A 498 -3.38 14.08 67.53
C ASP A 498 -3.54 15.17 66.46
N ALA A 499 -4.47 14.97 65.51
CA ALA A 499 -5.21 16.06 64.99
C ALA A 499 -5.79 16.65 66.27
N PRO A 500 -5.37 17.85 66.72
CA PRO A 500 -6.15 18.52 67.74
C PRO A 500 -7.57 18.43 67.21
N LEU A 501 -8.46 17.76 67.96
CA LEU A 501 -9.88 17.85 67.67
C LEU A 501 -10.05 19.33 67.40
N LEU A 502 -10.47 19.68 66.18
CA LEU A 502 -10.81 21.05 65.88
C LEU A 502 -11.92 21.31 66.89
N ASP A 503 -11.56 21.91 68.02
CA ASP A 503 -12.50 22.26 69.06
C ASP A 503 -13.59 23.02 68.32
N GLY A 504 -14.86 22.79 68.64
CA GLY A 504 -15.97 23.36 67.87
C GLY A 504 -15.76 24.85 67.61
N TYR A 505 -15.09 25.52 68.55
CA TYR A 505 -14.55 26.87 68.48
C TYR A 505 -13.56 27.17 67.33
N GLN A 506 -12.55 26.33 67.08
CA GLN A 506 -11.59 26.49 65.98
C GLN A 506 -12.22 26.19 64.61
N LEU A 507 -13.16 25.23 64.55
CA LEU A 507 -13.95 24.97 63.33
C LEU A 507 -14.87 26.16 63.01
N PHE A 508 -15.49 26.75 64.04
CA PHE A 508 -16.29 27.97 63.89
C PHE A 508 -15.44 29.17 63.47
N LYS A 509 -14.26 29.35 64.08
CA LYS A 509 -13.35 30.46 63.77
C LYS A 509 -12.71 30.36 62.38
N ALA A 510 -12.49 29.15 61.88
CA ALA A 510 -11.90 28.92 60.56
C ALA A 510 -12.94 28.83 59.42
N GLY A 511 -14.20 28.50 59.74
CA GLY A 511 -15.26 28.27 58.75
C GLY A 511 -16.36 29.34 58.66
N ALA A 512 -16.53 30.20 59.67
CA ALA A 512 -17.55 31.24 59.64
C ALA A 512 -16.94 32.61 59.33
N GLU A 513 -17.35 33.21 58.21
CA GLU A 513 -17.13 34.61 57.78
C GLU A 513 -17.77 35.65 58.72
N TRP A 514 -17.73 35.47 60.04
CA TRP A 514 -18.35 36.37 61.02
C TRP A 514 -17.27 37.20 61.72
N GLY A 515 -16.40 37.80 60.92
CA GLY A 515 -15.15 38.46 61.32
C GLY A 515 -15.31 39.70 62.21
N GLU A 516 -16.52 40.23 62.37
CA GLU A 516 -16.79 41.46 63.14
C GLU A 516 -17.51 41.16 64.48
N GLU A 517 -18.47 40.22 64.54
CA GLU A 517 -19.24 39.97 65.77
C GLU A 517 -18.50 39.14 66.82
N VAL A 518 -17.53 38.31 66.43
CA VAL A 518 -16.83 37.40 67.37
C VAL A 518 -15.55 38.01 67.94
N ARG A 519 -15.06 39.14 67.40
CA ARG A 519 -13.81 39.78 67.88
C ARG A 519 -13.89 40.35 69.31
N GLY A 520 -15.09 40.55 69.84
CA GLY A 520 -15.31 41.02 71.23
C GLY A 520 -15.60 39.93 72.26
N ALA A 521 -15.77 38.67 71.86
CA ALA A 521 -16.19 37.61 72.77
C ALA A 521 -14.98 36.90 73.40
N THR A 522 -14.70 37.20 74.67
CA THR A 522 -13.76 36.44 75.50
C THR A 522 -14.31 35.03 75.79
N GLN A 523 -13.41 34.07 75.98
CA GLN A 523 -13.67 32.63 76.11
C GLN A 523 -14.75 32.28 77.18
N ASP A 524 -14.96 33.16 78.15
CA ASP A 524 -15.89 32.97 79.26
C ASP A 524 -17.37 33.11 78.85
N ARG A 525 -17.69 33.79 77.73
CA ARG A 525 -19.09 33.88 77.24
C ARG A 525 -19.60 32.61 76.56
N PHE A 526 -18.72 31.70 76.17
CA PHE A 526 -19.12 30.45 75.50
C PHE A 526 -19.54 29.33 76.45
N GLN A 527 -19.33 29.47 77.77
CA GLN A 527 -19.78 28.47 78.75
C GLN A 527 -21.31 28.42 78.94
N PHE A 528 -22.06 29.43 78.48
CA PHE A 528 -23.50 29.53 78.69
C PHE A 528 -24.37 29.24 77.44
N CYS A 529 -23.78 28.82 76.32
CA CYS A 529 -24.57 28.33 75.19
C CYS A 529 -25.10 26.91 75.47
N GLU A 530 -26.35 26.83 75.91
CA GLU A 530 -27.08 25.59 76.25
C GLU A 530 -27.09 24.57 75.09
N VAL A 531 -27.02 25.04 73.83
CA VAL A 531 -26.96 24.19 72.62
C VAL A 531 -25.66 23.38 72.53
N LEU A 532 -24.56 23.82 73.15
CA LEU A 532 -23.26 23.13 73.10
C LEU A 532 -23.00 22.19 74.29
N GLN A 533 -23.85 22.19 75.32
CA GLN A 533 -23.74 21.23 76.44
C GLN A 533 -24.10 19.79 76.05
N GLY A 534 -24.70 19.58 74.86
CA GLY A 534 -24.99 18.26 74.31
C GLY A 534 -23.79 17.53 73.69
N VAL A 535 -22.61 18.16 73.60
CA VAL A 535 -21.41 17.52 73.04
C VAL A 535 -20.65 16.80 74.16
N PRO A 536 -20.53 15.46 74.12
CA PRO A 536 -20.03 14.66 75.24
C PRO A 536 -18.54 14.93 75.52
N LYS A 537 -18.22 15.27 76.78
CA LYS A 537 -16.84 15.46 77.26
C LYS A 537 -16.08 14.12 77.37
N ARG A 538 -14.75 14.20 77.19
CA ARG A 538 -13.80 13.07 77.07
C ARG A 538 -13.90 12.02 78.20
N GLU A 539 -14.25 12.40 79.42
CA GLU A 539 -14.35 11.46 80.55
C GLU A 539 -15.52 10.47 80.43
N SER A 540 -16.56 10.77 79.63
CA SER A 540 -17.66 9.83 79.36
C SER A 540 -17.32 8.79 78.28
N TRP A 541 -16.25 8.99 77.51
CA TRP A 541 -15.94 8.15 76.35
C TRP A 541 -15.17 6.87 76.72
N GLU A 542 -14.37 6.88 77.78
CA GLU A 542 -13.59 5.69 78.20
C GLU A 542 -14.46 4.57 78.79
N ASN A 543 -15.59 4.89 79.43
CA ASN A 543 -16.50 3.87 79.96
C ASN A 543 -17.44 3.28 78.90
N THR A 544 -17.70 4.01 77.80
CA THR A 544 -18.65 3.55 76.78
C THR A 544 -18.04 2.52 75.82
N PHE A 545 -16.71 2.46 75.71
CA PHE A 545 -16.01 1.50 74.84
C PHE A 545 -15.79 0.11 75.46
N LYS A 546 -16.02 -0.07 76.77
CA LYS A 546 -15.84 -1.37 77.43
C LYS A 546 -17.02 -2.34 77.27
N GLU A 547 -18.20 -1.87 76.88
CA GLU A 547 -19.41 -2.71 76.92
C GLU A 547 -20.02 -3.07 75.55
N ARG A 548 -19.48 -2.64 74.41
CA ARG A 548 -20.02 -3.04 73.10
C ARG A 548 -18.94 -3.28 72.05
N PRO A 549 -18.78 -4.53 71.54
CA PRO A 549 -18.00 -4.76 70.34
C PRO A 549 -18.85 -4.39 69.11
N PHE A 550 -18.26 -3.55 68.25
CA PHE A 550 -18.58 -3.32 66.83
C PHE A 550 -20.04 -3.04 66.42
N GLY A 551 -20.26 -1.79 65.99
CA GLY A 551 -21.41 -1.42 65.15
C GLY A 551 -21.25 0.00 64.63
N PHE A 552 -20.64 0.14 63.45
CA PHE A 552 -20.65 1.41 62.71
C PHE A 552 -22.06 1.67 62.15
N ILE A 553 -22.62 2.80 62.58
CA ILE A 553 -23.58 3.72 61.96
C ILE A 553 -24.45 3.17 60.80
N GLY A 554 -25.76 3.06 61.08
CA GLY A 554 -26.82 2.96 60.08
C GLY A 554 -28.10 3.60 60.62
N GLU A 555 -28.17 4.92 60.48
CA GLU A 555 -29.35 5.67 60.03
C GLU A 555 -30.73 5.08 60.38
N THR A 556 -31.35 5.58 61.46
CA THR A 556 -32.80 5.47 61.66
C THR A 556 -33.41 6.82 62.00
N LEU A 557 -33.78 7.52 60.92
CA LEU A 557 -34.88 8.48 60.88
C LEU A 557 -36.19 7.73 61.21
N ARG A 558 -36.70 7.81 62.45
CA ARG A 558 -38.11 7.51 62.71
C ARG A 558 -38.67 8.13 63.99
N ARG A 559 -39.62 9.04 63.76
CA ARG A 559 -40.83 9.34 64.57
C ARG A 559 -40.65 9.55 66.07
N ARG A 560 -40.74 10.81 66.50
CA ARG A 560 -41.45 11.16 67.74
C ARG A 560 -42.84 11.66 67.41
N GLU A 561 -43.78 10.77 67.66
CA GLU A 561 -45.19 11.05 67.93
C GLU A 561 -45.26 11.77 69.29
N HIS A 562 -45.80 12.99 69.30
CA HIS A 562 -46.14 13.69 70.54
C HIS A 562 -47.60 13.34 70.87
N ARG A 563 -47.82 12.53 71.91
CA ARG A 563 -49.00 12.67 72.77
C ARG A 563 -48.65 13.70 73.84
N ARG A 564 -49.54 14.67 74.05
CA ARG A 564 -50.19 14.90 75.34
C ARG A 564 -51.37 15.87 75.17
N SER A 565 -52.50 15.38 75.66
CA SER A 565 -53.70 16.08 76.12
C SER A 565 -53.42 17.39 76.86
N HIS A 566 -54.00 18.49 76.39
CA HIS A 566 -55.09 19.21 77.06
C HIS A 566 -55.74 20.21 76.11
#